data_AF-A0A8E2F6X0-F1
#
_entry.id   AF-A0A8E2F6X0-F1
#
_cell.length_a   1.000
_cell.length_b   1.000
_cell.length_c   1.000
_cell.angle_alpha   90.00
_cell.angle_beta   90.00
_cell.angle_gamma   90.00
#
_symmetry.space_group_name_H-M   'P 1'
#
loop_
_entity.id
_entity.type
_entity.pdbx_description
1 polymer ?
#
loop_
_entity_poly.entity_id
_entity_poly.type
_entity_poly.pdbx_seq_one_letter_code
_entity_poly.pdbx_strand_id
1 'polypeptide(L)' 'MKAAQFYGPHDVRIVDVPKPEAKPDQALISIEWCGICGSDLHEYLIGPGLSLQPVPYYNPS' A
#
# COMPACT_ATOMS: atom_id res chain seq x y z
N MET A 1 2.49 15.62 6.75
CA MET A 1 2.41 14.37 7.53
C MET A 1 3.18 13.31 6.79
N LYS A 2 3.77 12.34 7.50
CA LYS A 2 4.50 11.24 6.86
C LYS A 2 3.54 10.20 6.30
N ALA A 3 3.88 9.65 5.14
CA ALA A 3 3.14 8.57 4.49
C ALA A 3 4.11 7.62 3.79
N ALA A 4 3.80 6.32 3.79
CA ALA A 4 4.42 5.36 2.88
C ALA A 4 3.68 5.43 1.53
N GLN A 5 4.38 5.79 0.46
CA GLN A 5 3.80 5.93 -0.88
C GLN A 5 4.50 4.97 -1.85
N PHE A 6 3.70 4.23 -2.62
CA PHE A 6 4.14 3.30 -3.64
C PHE A 6 4.34 4.02 -4.98
N TYR A 7 5.53 3.89 -5.56
CA TYR A 7 5.90 4.46 -6.87
C TYR A 7 6.12 3.39 -7.94
N GLY A 8 6.17 2.12 -7.55
CA GLY A 8 6.36 0.98 -8.44
C GLY A 8 6.91 -0.23 -7.69
N PRO A 9 7.07 -1.38 -8.38
CA PRO A 9 7.69 -2.56 -7.80
C PRO A 9 9.04 -2.20 -7.18
N HIS A 10 9.27 -2.71 -5.97
CA HIS A 10 10.43 -2.44 -5.13
C HIS A 10 10.62 -0.98 -4.68
N ASP A 11 9.65 -0.11 -4.94
CA ASP A 11 9.74 1.32 -4.70
C ASP A 11 8.60 1.84 -3.82
N VAL A 12 8.77 1.68 -2.51
CA VAL A 12 7.95 2.33 -1.49
C VAL A 12 8.83 3.30 -0.72
N ARG A 13 8.40 4.56 -0.62
CA ARG A 13 9.16 5.62 0.04
C ARG A 13 8.35 6.24 1.15
N ILE A 14 9.04 6.65 2.21
CA ILE A 14 8.45 7.51 3.23
C ILE A 14 8.59 8.95 2.77
N VAL A 15 7.46 9.60 2.52
CA VAL A 15 7.39 10.97 2.01
C VAL A 15 6.55 11.84 2.94
N ASP A 16 6.79 13.15 2.88
CA ASP A 16 5.94 14.14 3.55
C ASP A 16 4.87 14.63 2.57
N VAL A 17 3.61 14.50 2.97
CA VAL A 17 2.42 14.92 2.20
C VAL A 17 1.60 15.94 2.97
N PRO A 18 0.76 16.77 2.32
CA PRO A 18 -0.20 17.62 3.00
C PRO A 18 -1.11 16.82 3.91
N LYS A 19 -1.51 17.40 5.04
CA LYS A 19 -2.53 16.80 5.91
C LYS A 19 -3.88 16.88 5.17
N PRO A 20 -4.64 15.78 5.05
CA PRO A 20 -5.94 15.81 4.40
C PRO A 20 -6.98 16.53 5.26
N GLU A 21 -7.98 17.12 4.61
CA GLU A 21 -9.14 17.74 5.24
C GLU A 21 -10.36 16.83 5.09
N ALA A 22 -11.11 16.64 6.19
CA ALA A 22 -12.32 15.83 6.17
C ALA A 22 -13.52 16.65 5.65
N LYS A 23 -14.32 16.04 4.76
CA LYS A 23 -15.62 16.56 4.33
C LYS A 23 -16.70 16.31 5.39
N PRO A 24 -17.90 16.92 5.29
CA PRO A 24 -18.94 16.81 6.33
C PRO A 24 -19.35 15.38 6.73
N ASP A 25 -19.16 14.40 5.85
CA ASP A 25 -19.49 12.98 6.04
C ASP A 25 -18.27 12.08 6.30
N GLN A 26 -17.12 12.68 6.62
CA GLN A 26 -15.85 11.96 6.81
C GLN A 26 -15.27 12.22 8.20
N ALA A 27 -14.48 11.27 8.68
CA ALA A 27 -13.67 11.44 9.89
C ALA A 27 -12.18 11.39 9.52
N LEU A 28 -11.39 12.28 10.11
CA LEU A 28 -9.93 12.22 10.01
C LEU A 28 -9.39 11.37 11.17
N ILE A 29 -8.73 10.27 10.85
CA ILE A 29 -8.20 9.33 11.84
C ILE A 29 -6.68 9.54 12.00
N SER A 30 -6.23 9.67 13.25
CA SER A 30 -4.82 9.58 13.59
C SER A 30 -4.44 8.11 13.77
N ILE A 31 -3.65 7.57 12.84
CA ILE A 31 -3.24 6.16 12.86
C ILE A 31 -2.17 5.95 13.92
N GLU A 32 -2.45 5.07 14.89
CA GLU A 32 -1.45 4.61 15.88
C GLU A 32 -0.71 3.35 15.39
N TRP A 33 -1.44 2.42 14.74
CA TRP A 33 -0.91 1.15 14.25
C TRP A 33 -1.54 0.76 12.90
N CYS A 34 -0.73 0.14 12.04
CA CYS A 34 -1.15 -0.43 10.76
C CYS A 34 -0.33 -1.71 10.51
N GLY A 35 -1.01 -2.84 10.29
CA GLY A 35 -0.37 -4.10 9.93
C GLY A 35 -0.11 -4.21 8.43
N ILE A 36 0.84 -5.06 8.05
CA ILE A 36 1.14 -5.39 6.65
C ILE A 36 0.46 -6.71 6.30
N CYS A 37 -0.29 -6.74 5.20
CA CYS A 37 -0.89 -7.93 4.63
C CYS A 37 0.03 -8.56 3.56
N GLY A 38 -0.17 -9.84 3.24
CA GLY A 38 0.53 -10.48 2.12
C GLY A 38 0.26 -9.80 0.77
N SER A 39 -0.90 -9.16 0.60
CA SER A 39 -1.21 -8.37 -0.60
C SER A 39 -0.27 -7.18 -0.77
N ASP A 40 0.11 -6.51 0.32
CA ASP A 40 1.01 -5.36 0.25
C ASP A 40 2.41 -5.80 -0.21
N LEU A 41 2.84 -6.98 0.25
CA LEU A 41 4.10 -7.59 -0.20
C LEU A 41 4.02 -8.02 -1.67
N HIS A 42 2.89 -8.58 -2.11
CA HIS A 42 2.69 -8.91 -3.53
C HIS A 42 2.75 -7.65 -4.40
N GLU A 43 2.12 -6.55 -3.99
CA GLU A 43 2.19 -5.27 -4.71
C GLU A 43 3.62 -4.72 -4.73
N TYR A 44 4.33 -4.79 -3.60
CA TYR A 44 5.74 -4.38 -3.53
C TYR A 44 6.62 -5.17 -4.49
N LEU A 45 6.47 -6.50 -4.56
CA LEU A 45 7.35 -7.35 -5.38
C LEU A 45 6.97 -7.37 -6.86
N ILE A 46 5.67 -7.38 -7.18
CA ILE A 46 5.16 -7.71 -8.51
C ILE A 46 4.55 -6.46 -9.19
N GLY A 47 4.11 -5.47 -8.41
CA GLY A 47 3.39 -4.30 -8.89
C GLY A 47 1.87 -4.42 -8.76
N PRO A 48 1.12 -3.38 -9.18
CA PRO A 48 -0.33 -3.36 -9.07
C PRO A 48 -0.95 -4.49 -9.90
N GLY A 49 -1.48 -5.49 -9.20
CA GLY A 49 -1.88 -6.78 -9.77
C GLY A 49 -3.10 -7.35 -9.09
N LEU A 50 -4.14 -6.54 -8.84
CA LEU A 50 -5.44 -7.08 -8.49
C LEU A 50 -6.17 -7.47 -9.80
N SER A 51 -6.06 -8.75 -10.19
CA SER A 51 -6.62 -9.40 -11.39
C SER A 51 -6.01 -8.90 -12.72
N LEU A 52 -5.24 -9.70 -13.48
CA LEU A 52 -5.77 -10.55 -14.56
C LEU A 52 -4.75 -11.59 -15.07
N GLN A 53 -3.57 -11.72 -14.47
CA GLN A 53 -2.63 -12.76 -14.89
C GLN A 53 -2.73 -13.97 -13.95
N PRO A 54 -2.82 -15.20 -14.49
CA PRO A 54 -2.64 -16.39 -13.68
C PRO A 54 -1.21 -16.34 -13.15
N VAL A 55 -1.04 -15.91 -11.91
CA VAL A 55 0.22 -16.08 -11.20
C VAL A 55 0.46 -17.59 -11.13
N PRO A 56 1.57 -18.12 -11.69
CA PRO A 56 1.96 -19.48 -11.36
C PRO A 56 2.18 -19.45 -9.86
N TYR A 57 1.39 -20.22 -9.12
CA TYR A 57 1.55 -20.38 -7.68
C TYR A 57 3.03 -20.69 -7.43
N TYR A 58 3.77 -19.74 -6.87
CA TYR A 58 5.17 -19.93 -6.55
C TYR A 58 5.21 -21.04 -5.50
N ASN A 59 5.66 -22.22 -5.90
CA ASN A 59 5.87 -23.37 -5.05
C ASN A 59 7.33 -23.31 -4.58
N PRO A 60 7.62 -22.82 -3.37
CA PRO A 60 8.94 -23.00 -2.80
C PRO A 60 9.05 -24.49 -2.41
N SER A 61 9.61 -25.29 -3.31
CA SER A 61 10.32 -26.50 -2.89
C SER A 61 11.45 -26.11 -1.94
#